data_AF-A0A3E4MYG5-F1
#
_entry.id   AF-A0A3E4MYG5-F1
#
_cell.length_a   1.000
_cell.length_b   1.000
_cell.length_c   1.000
_cell.angle_alpha   90.00
_cell.angle_beta   90.00
_cell.angle_gamma   90.00
#
_symmetry.space_group_name_H-M   'P 1'
#
loop_
_entity.id
_entity.type
_entity.pdbx_description
1 polymer ?
#
loop_
_entity_poly.entity_id
_entity_poly.type
_entity_poly.pdbx_seq_one_letter_code
_entity_poly.pdbx_strand_id
1 'polypeptide(L)'
;MVASVLVGCNGSEPLGMGSEESISKIKELVKTNVDMNENKIYELQWEEDNGEHKLENMLSSITVGYIDKENNDYKLIIELKDGEFVAGEPDKNEKWKYSYEKSTALNLDDINAGLLKKMVKEGYDLFMTQEDSTQYDLKSVGKYRFYIYPVKVGREHLLAENESFKKEYTTMVSYFDLNFIKKDEAPEVRGKHIWTNYYTASFKIDENGEIGFF
;
A
#
# COMPACT_ATOMS: atom_id res chain seq x y z
N MET A 1 -12.36 8.19 17.90
CA MET A 1 -11.30 9.20 18.00
C MET A 1 -9.91 8.66 17.59
N VAL A 2 -9.70 7.34 17.50
CA VAL A 2 -8.38 6.72 17.21
C VAL A 2 -7.97 6.82 15.72
N ALA A 3 -8.90 6.56 14.79
CA ALA A 3 -8.62 6.66 13.33
C ALA A 3 -8.21 8.07 12.86
N SER A 4 -8.64 9.12 13.57
CA SER A 4 -8.28 10.50 13.24
C SER A 4 -6.83 10.84 13.58
N VAL A 5 -6.16 10.08 14.46
CA VAL A 5 -4.78 10.33 14.89
C VAL A 5 -3.77 9.75 13.89
N LEU A 6 -4.04 8.59 13.29
CA LEU A 6 -3.16 7.99 12.26
C LEU A 6 -3.16 8.76 10.93
N VAL A 7 -4.12 9.66 10.76
CA VAL A 7 -4.35 10.42 9.52
C VAL A 7 -4.40 11.94 9.77
N GLY A 8 -3.91 12.40 10.94
CA GLY A 8 -4.01 13.79 11.41
C GLY A 8 -2.69 14.41 11.87
N CYS A 9 -2.07 15.13 10.94
CA CYS A 9 -1.20 16.32 10.93
C CYS A 9 -0.08 16.65 11.97
N ASN A 10 1.12 16.84 11.39
CA ASN A 10 1.96 18.07 11.29
C ASN A 10 2.89 18.48 12.44
N GLY A 11 4.20 18.51 12.15
CA GLY A 11 5.13 19.45 12.77
C GLY A 11 6.61 19.09 12.71
N SER A 12 6.94 17.80 12.65
CA SER A 12 8.31 17.31 12.57
C SER A 12 8.27 15.91 11.96
N GLU A 13 9.32 15.52 11.26
CA GLU A 13 9.57 14.13 10.90
C GLU A 13 9.24 13.20 12.09
N PRO A 14 8.62 12.03 11.84
CA PRO A 14 8.50 11.35 10.54
C PRO A 14 7.17 11.49 9.78
N LEU A 15 7.17 11.21 8.47
CA LEU A 15 5.98 11.19 7.60
C LEU A 15 5.04 10.03 7.96
N GLY A 16 3.80 10.35 8.36
CA GLY A 16 2.80 9.35 8.74
C GLY A 16 2.16 8.63 7.54
N MET A 17 1.89 7.33 7.66
CA MET A 17 1.42 6.44 6.57
C MET A 17 0.19 6.90 5.79
N GLY A 18 -0.72 7.67 6.38
CA GLY A 18 -1.95 8.15 5.74
C GLY A 18 -2.04 9.67 5.51
N SER A 19 -1.00 10.43 5.88
CA SER A 19 -1.02 11.90 5.87
C SER A 19 -1.05 12.50 4.46
N GLU A 20 -1.55 13.74 4.32
CA GLU A 20 -1.52 14.46 3.04
C GLU A 20 -0.07 14.77 2.61
N GLU A 21 0.83 15.05 3.55
CA GLU A 21 2.26 15.23 3.25
C GLU A 21 2.89 13.93 2.70
N SER A 22 2.63 12.77 3.33
CA SER A 22 3.21 11.51 2.87
C SER A 22 2.70 11.12 1.48
N ILE A 23 1.39 11.26 1.22
CA ILE A 23 0.82 11.00 -0.11
C ILE A 23 1.44 11.91 -1.17
N SER A 24 1.61 13.20 -0.85
CA SER A 24 2.25 14.16 -1.76
C SER A 24 3.70 13.76 -2.04
N LYS A 25 4.46 13.38 -0.99
CA LYS A 25 5.84 12.94 -1.13
C LYS A 25 5.97 11.63 -1.92
N ILE A 26 5.09 10.65 -1.69
CA ILE A 26 5.04 9.41 -2.46
C ILE A 26 4.82 9.72 -3.94
N LYS A 27 3.84 10.56 -4.28
CA LYS A 27 3.56 10.94 -5.69
C LYS A 27 4.73 11.66 -6.34
N GLU A 28 5.40 12.55 -5.60
CA GLU A 28 6.63 13.22 -6.05
C GLU A 28 7.75 12.20 -6.36
N LEU A 29 8.03 11.30 -5.42
CA LEU A 29 9.06 10.27 -5.56
C LEU A 29 8.77 9.33 -6.74
N VAL A 30 7.53 8.90 -6.90
CA VAL A 30 7.09 8.08 -8.04
C VAL A 30 7.33 8.81 -9.36
N LYS A 31 6.87 10.06 -9.50
CA LYS A 31 7.03 10.85 -10.73
C LYS A 31 8.48 11.22 -11.05
N THR A 32 9.32 11.31 -10.02
CA THR A 32 10.76 11.60 -10.18
C THR A 32 11.52 10.40 -10.73
N ASN A 33 11.12 9.18 -10.34
CA ASN A 33 11.86 7.96 -10.67
C ASN A 33 11.22 7.12 -11.79
N VAL A 34 9.97 7.39 -12.17
CA VAL A 34 9.26 6.68 -13.25
C VAL A 34 8.68 7.69 -14.24
N ASP A 35 9.19 7.70 -15.47
CA ASP A 35 8.65 8.52 -16.56
C ASP A 35 7.30 7.95 -17.02
N MET A 36 6.22 8.61 -16.62
CA MET A 36 4.84 8.20 -16.92
C MET A 36 4.45 8.39 -18.40
N ASN A 37 5.29 9.04 -19.23
CA ASN A 37 5.08 9.11 -20.68
C ASN A 37 5.60 7.86 -21.40
N GLU A 38 6.55 7.17 -20.77
CA GLU A 38 7.18 5.96 -21.29
C GLU A 38 6.69 4.70 -20.58
N ASN A 39 6.14 4.83 -19.37
CA ASN A 39 5.77 3.72 -18.50
C ASN A 39 4.34 3.82 -17.96
N LYS A 40 3.71 2.67 -17.74
CA LYS A 40 2.43 2.56 -17.01
C LYS A 40 2.66 1.91 -15.66
N ILE A 41 2.39 2.65 -14.60
CA ILE A 41 2.35 2.10 -13.23
C ILE A 41 1.10 1.24 -13.12
N TYR A 42 1.25 0.01 -12.66
CA TYR A 42 0.13 -0.89 -12.37
C TYR A 42 0.03 -1.24 -10.89
N GLU A 43 1.08 -0.96 -10.09
CA GLU A 43 1.12 -1.19 -8.65
C GLU A 43 1.82 -0.03 -7.94
N LEU A 44 1.21 0.44 -6.85
CA LEU A 44 1.83 1.33 -5.88
C LEU A 44 1.58 0.77 -4.47
N GLN A 45 2.65 0.51 -3.74
CA GLN A 45 2.60 0.04 -2.37
C GLN A 45 3.50 0.91 -1.50
N TRP A 46 3.11 1.12 -0.25
CA TRP A 46 4.03 1.62 0.76
C TRP A 46 3.78 0.98 2.11
N GLU A 47 4.83 0.92 2.93
CA GLU A 47 4.88 0.19 4.18
C GLU A 47 5.46 1.08 5.29
N GLU A 48 5.03 0.81 6.52
CA GLU A 48 5.66 1.41 7.69
C GLU A 48 7.03 0.76 7.95
N ASP A 49 7.83 1.35 8.83
CA ASP A 49 9.08 0.73 9.27
C ASP A 49 8.85 -0.66 9.89
N ASN A 50 9.67 -1.63 9.51
CA ASN A 50 9.64 -3.00 10.05
C ASN A 50 10.81 -3.30 11.00
N GLY A 51 11.51 -2.26 11.44
CA GLY A 51 12.66 -2.31 12.34
C GLY A 51 12.39 -1.56 13.64
N GLU A 52 13.27 -0.63 13.97
CA GLU A 52 13.26 0.08 15.25
C GLU A 52 12.05 1.00 15.45
N HIS A 53 11.44 1.46 14.35
CA HIS A 53 10.29 2.38 14.34
C HIS A 53 8.96 1.66 14.04
N LYS A 54 8.93 0.33 14.18
CA LYS A 54 7.72 -0.46 14.02
C LYS A 54 6.63 0.02 15.00
N LEU A 55 5.39 0.18 14.49
CA LEU A 55 4.23 0.73 15.20
C LEU A 55 4.23 2.25 15.41
N GLU A 56 5.26 2.97 14.94
CA GLU A 56 5.27 4.44 14.96
C GLU A 56 4.49 5.06 13.79
N ASN A 57 3.91 4.21 12.90
CA ASN A 57 3.13 4.64 11.74
C ASN A 57 3.94 5.53 10.78
N MET A 58 5.26 5.33 10.72
CA MET A 58 6.22 6.06 9.89
C MET A 58 6.38 5.38 8.53
N LEU A 59 6.17 6.14 7.45
CA LEU A 59 6.48 5.71 6.09
C LEU A 59 7.98 5.39 5.94
N SER A 60 8.31 4.16 5.54
CA SER A 60 9.69 3.70 5.43
C SER A 60 10.06 3.21 4.02
N SER A 61 9.11 2.63 3.29
CA SER A 61 9.37 2.01 1.99
C SER A 61 8.21 2.21 1.03
N ILE A 62 8.54 2.46 -0.23
CA ILE A 62 7.62 2.61 -1.35
C ILE A 62 8.06 1.63 -2.43
N THR A 63 7.11 0.87 -2.96
CA THR A 63 7.29 -0.06 -4.05
C THR A 63 6.41 0.34 -5.21
N VAL A 64 6.98 0.38 -6.42
CA VAL A 64 6.29 0.76 -7.66
C VAL A 64 6.46 -0.37 -8.67
N GLY A 65 5.35 -0.96 -9.12
CA GLY A 65 5.32 -1.89 -10.24
C GLY A 65 4.89 -1.15 -11.50
N TYR A 66 5.68 -1.22 -12.57
CA TYR A 66 5.38 -0.55 -13.83
C TYR A 66 5.85 -1.34 -15.05
N ILE A 67 5.26 -1.02 -16.19
CA ILE A 67 5.60 -1.63 -17.48
C ILE A 67 6.01 -0.58 -18.50
N ASP A 68 7.00 -0.88 -19.33
CA ASP A 68 7.46 -0.02 -20.42
C ASP A 68 6.77 -0.33 -21.75
N LYS A 69 6.97 0.52 -22.76
CA LYS A 69 6.42 0.34 -24.13
C LYS A 69 6.86 -0.95 -24.83
N GLU A 70 7.92 -1.61 -24.37
CA GLU A 70 8.41 -2.87 -24.89
C GLU A 70 7.80 -4.10 -24.19
N ASN A 71 6.80 -3.87 -23.33
CA ASN A 71 6.11 -4.88 -22.53
C ASN A 71 6.99 -5.51 -21.44
N ASN A 72 8.10 -4.88 -21.07
CA ASN A 72 8.92 -5.31 -19.95
C ASN A 72 8.25 -4.88 -18.63
N ASP A 73 8.36 -5.73 -17.62
CA ASP A 73 7.85 -5.51 -16.27
C ASP A 73 9.00 -5.14 -15.33
N TYR A 74 8.80 -4.12 -14.51
CA TYR A 74 9.79 -3.63 -13.56
C TYR A 74 9.19 -3.42 -12.18
N LYS A 75 10.04 -3.60 -11.17
CA LYS A 75 9.77 -3.23 -9.80
C LYS A 75 10.85 -2.28 -9.28
N LEU A 76 10.43 -1.09 -8.87
CA LEU A 76 11.30 -0.11 -8.20
C LEU A 76 10.97 -0.08 -6.70
N ILE A 77 12.00 0.00 -5.87
CA ILE A 77 11.88 0.18 -4.42
C ILE A 77 12.58 1.50 -4.05
N ILE A 78 11.91 2.31 -3.24
CA ILE A 78 12.41 3.58 -2.68
C ILE A 78 12.32 3.46 -1.16
N GLU A 79 13.45 3.61 -0.47
CA GLU A 79 13.54 3.36 0.98
C GLU A 79 14.02 4.62 1.71
N LEU A 80 13.49 4.84 2.91
CA LEU A 80 14.00 5.84 3.85
C LEU A 80 15.33 5.35 4.45
N LYS A 81 16.42 6.08 4.17
CA LYS A 81 17.77 5.80 4.67
C LYS A 81 18.35 7.10 5.20
N ASP A 82 18.78 7.08 6.46
CA ASP A 82 19.39 8.24 7.13
C ASP A 82 18.55 9.54 7.02
N GLY A 83 17.22 9.40 7.04
CA GLY A 83 16.26 10.52 6.94
C GLY A 83 15.86 10.92 5.52
N GLU A 84 16.45 10.32 4.48
CA GLU A 84 16.15 10.63 3.08
C GLU A 84 15.61 9.42 2.31
N PHE A 85 14.69 9.64 1.38
CA PHE A 85 14.20 8.58 0.50
C PHE A 85 15.17 8.37 -0.68
N VAL A 86 15.71 7.15 -0.78
CA VAL A 86 16.67 6.75 -1.81
C VAL A 86 16.04 5.70 -2.70
N ALA A 87 15.98 5.98 -4.00
CA ALA A 87 15.54 5.02 -5.00
C ALA A 87 16.66 4.02 -5.33
N GLY A 88 16.32 2.73 -5.34
CA GLY A 88 17.19 1.68 -5.85
C GLY A 88 17.19 1.61 -7.39
N GLU A 89 17.90 0.64 -7.94
CA GLU A 89 17.80 0.30 -9.35
C GLU A 89 16.49 -0.49 -9.61
N PRO A 90 15.74 -0.19 -10.69
CA PRO A 90 14.57 -0.99 -11.04
C PRO A 90 14.96 -2.43 -11.40
N ASP A 91 14.31 -3.40 -10.74
CA ASP A 91 14.47 -4.82 -11.04
C ASP A 91 13.55 -5.22 -12.19
N LYS A 92 14.13 -5.77 -13.27
CA LYS A 92 13.40 -6.24 -14.45
C LYS A 92 12.96 -7.68 -14.27
N ASN A 93 11.67 -7.92 -14.41
CA ASN A 93 11.11 -9.27 -14.36
C ASN A 93 11.25 -9.98 -15.72
N GLU A 94 12.23 -10.88 -15.83
CA GLU A 94 12.50 -11.63 -17.06
C GLU A 94 11.44 -12.71 -17.39
N LYS A 95 10.56 -13.05 -16.44
CA LYS A 95 9.60 -14.17 -16.61
C LYS A 95 8.29 -13.75 -17.25
N TRP A 96 7.86 -12.51 -17.02
CA TRP A 96 6.54 -12.04 -17.41
C TRP A 96 6.66 -10.86 -18.35
N LYS A 97 5.80 -10.84 -19.37
CA LYS A 97 5.59 -9.68 -20.22
C LYS A 97 4.14 -9.28 -20.17
N TYR A 98 3.91 -7.99 -20.00
CA TYR A 98 2.59 -7.40 -19.94
C TYR A 98 2.41 -6.41 -21.07
N SER A 99 1.30 -6.51 -21.78
CA SER A 99 0.96 -5.63 -22.88
C SER A 99 0.81 -4.19 -22.37
N TYR A 100 1.78 -3.34 -22.69
CA TYR A 100 1.73 -1.92 -22.44
C TYR A 100 0.50 -1.31 -23.08
N GLU A 101 0.24 -1.63 -24.35
CA GLU A 101 -0.88 -1.07 -25.10
C GLU A 101 -2.23 -1.38 -24.43
N LYS A 102 -2.40 -2.61 -23.93
CA LYS A 102 -3.69 -3.10 -23.41
C LYS A 102 -3.86 -3.00 -21.89
N SER A 103 -2.79 -2.76 -21.14
CA SER A 103 -2.89 -2.57 -19.69
C SER A 103 -3.38 -1.18 -19.33
N THR A 104 -4.14 -1.11 -18.25
CA THR A 104 -4.63 0.15 -17.67
C THR A 104 -3.61 0.65 -16.64
N ALA A 105 -3.27 1.94 -16.71
CA ALA A 105 -2.40 2.55 -15.71
C ALA A 105 -3.21 2.88 -14.44
N LEU A 106 -2.57 2.73 -13.29
CA LEU A 106 -3.08 3.21 -12.01
C LEU A 106 -3.15 4.74 -12.03
N ASN A 107 -4.33 5.28 -11.71
CA ASN A 107 -4.49 6.72 -11.56
C ASN A 107 -4.06 7.15 -10.15
N LEU A 108 -2.90 7.81 -10.04
CA LEU A 108 -2.37 8.24 -8.76
C LEU A 108 -3.27 9.27 -8.06
N ASP A 109 -4.10 10.02 -8.77
CA ASP A 109 -4.99 11.03 -8.17
C ASP A 109 -6.18 10.41 -7.42
N ASP A 110 -6.57 9.19 -7.79
CA ASP A 110 -7.59 8.43 -7.06
C ASP A 110 -7.09 7.96 -5.69
N ILE A 111 -5.76 7.91 -5.51
CA ILE A 111 -5.09 7.62 -4.23
C ILE A 111 -4.90 8.94 -3.48
N ASN A 112 -5.80 9.23 -2.57
CA ASN A 112 -5.83 10.47 -1.79
C ASN A 112 -6.16 10.22 -0.31
N ALA A 113 -5.98 11.24 0.52
CA ALA A 113 -6.19 11.13 1.96
C ALA A 113 -7.63 10.74 2.31
N GLY A 114 -8.62 11.13 1.50
CA GLY A 114 -10.02 10.72 1.68
C GLY A 114 -10.19 9.20 1.58
N LEU A 115 -9.59 8.58 0.56
CA LEU A 115 -9.59 7.13 0.39
C LEU A 115 -8.90 6.43 1.58
N LEU A 116 -7.71 6.89 1.98
CA LEU A 116 -6.98 6.25 3.09
C LEU A 116 -7.72 6.39 4.42
N LYS A 117 -8.35 7.54 4.70
CA LYS A 117 -9.20 7.76 5.88
C LYS A 117 -10.38 6.79 5.89
N LYS A 118 -11.03 6.60 4.73
CA LYS A 118 -12.12 5.62 4.57
C LYS A 118 -11.63 4.21 4.89
N MET A 119 -10.52 3.79 4.28
CA MET A 119 -9.92 2.47 4.47
C MET A 119 -9.65 2.17 5.95
N VAL A 120 -8.92 3.06 6.64
CA VAL A 120 -8.57 2.86 8.05
C VAL A 120 -9.82 2.83 8.93
N LYS A 121 -10.78 3.74 8.70
CA LYS A 121 -11.99 3.81 9.49
C LYS A 121 -12.84 2.54 9.33
N GLU A 122 -13.16 2.17 8.10
CA GLU A 122 -14.04 1.03 7.83
C GLU A 122 -13.36 -0.30 8.15
N GLY A 123 -12.05 -0.44 7.91
CA GLY A 123 -11.28 -1.60 8.36
C GLY A 123 -11.26 -1.74 9.88
N TYR A 124 -11.06 -0.63 10.61
CA TYR A 124 -11.14 -0.62 12.07
C TYR A 124 -12.55 -0.99 12.54
N ASP A 125 -13.60 -0.39 11.98
CA ASP A 125 -14.99 -0.68 12.36
C ASP A 125 -15.32 -2.16 12.10
N LEU A 126 -14.86 -2.73 10.98
CA LEU A 126 -15.00 -4.16 10.68
C LEU A 126 -14.24 -5.04 11.69
N PHE A 127 -13.01 -4.68 12.06
CA PHE A 127 -12.24 -5.39 13.09
C PHE A 127 -13.00 -5.42 14.42
N MET A 128 -13.64 -4.31 14.81
CA MET A 128 -14.41 -4.20 16.05
C MET A 128 -15.68 -5.06 16.07
N THR A 129 -16.06 -5.70 14.97
CA THR A 129 -17.15 -6.68 14.94
C THR A 129 -16.71 -8.08 15.36
N GLN A 130 -15.41 -8.35 15.41
CA GLN A 130 -14.86 -9.66 15.76
C GLN A 130 -14.95 -9.94 17.27
N GLU A 131 -15.04 -11.22 17.62
CA GLU A 131 -14.99 -11.67 19.02
C GLU A 131 -13.69 -11.19 19.69
N ASP A 132 -13.81 -10.75 20.94
CA ASP A 132 -12.72 -10.18 21.74
C ASP A 132 -11.98 -8.97 21.14
N SER A 133 -12.46 -8.35 20.06
CA SER A 133 -11.81 -7.20 19.41
C SER A 133 -11.59 -6.01 20.37
N THR A 134 -12.43 -5.87 21.41
CA THR A 134 -12.33 -4.80 22.41
C THR A 134 -11.08 -4.85 23.30
N GLN A 135 -10.37 -5.99 23.34
CA GLN A 135 -9.11 -6.13 24.06
C GLN A 135 -7.92 -5.51 23.30
N TYR A 136 -8.12 -5.08 22.06
CA TYR A 136 -7.07 -4.54 21.20
C TYR A 136 -7.20 -3.03 21.01
N ASP A 137 -6.05 -2.37 20.82
CA ASP A 137 -5.94 -0.97 20.42
C ASP A 137 -5.20 -0.85 19.09
N LEU A 138 -5.77 -0.09 18.16
CA LEU A 138 -5.12 0.24 16.89
C LEU A 138 -3.88 1.11 17.14
N LYS A 139 -2.74 0.73 16.54
CA LYS A 139 -1.46 1.41 16.70
C LYS A 139 -0.90 2.04 15.44
N SER A 140 -0.97 1.35 14.31
CA SER A 140 -0.43 1.87 13.05
C SER A 140 -1.12 1.26 11.84
N VAL A 141 -0.87 1.87 10.69
CA VAL A 141 -1.12 1.24 9.40
C VAL A 141 0.17 0.57 8.94
N GLY A 142 0.13 -0.74 8.76
CA GLY A 142 1.32 -1.51 8.37
C GLY A 142 1.69 -1.33 6.89
N LYS A 143 0.67 -1.26 6.04
CA LYS A 143 0.83 -1.28 4.58
C LYS A 143 -0.39 -0.68 3.90
N TYR A 144 -0.16 -0.03 2.77
CA TYR A 144 -1.17 0.15 1.73
C TYR A 144 -0.64 -0.40 0.41
N ARG A 145 -1.50 -1.05 -0.38
CA ARG A 145 -1.20 -1.55 -1.72
C ARG A 145 -2.36 -1.28 -2.65
N PHE A 146 -2.09 -0.59 -3.75
CA PHE A 146 -3.04 -0.29 -4.82
C PHE A 146 -2.53 -0.91 -6.10
N TYR A 147 -3.37 -1.66 -6.79
CA TYR A 147 -2.95 -2.28 -8.04
C TYR A 147 -4.11 -2.47 -9.02
N ILE A 148 -3.78 -2.44 -10.30
CA ILE A 148 -4.63 -2.91 -11.39
C ILE A 148 -3.86 -4.05 -12.06
N TYR A 149 -4.51 -5.17 -12.35
CA TYR A 149 -3.81 -6.28 -13.00
C TYR A 149 -3.33 -5.86 -14.40
N PRO A 150 -2.02 -5.92 -14.68
CA PRO A 150 -1.54 -5.68 -16.04
C PRO A 150 -1.88 -6.89 -16.93
N VAL A 151 -2.23 -6.60 -18.19
CA VAL A 151 -2.71 -7.60 -19.15
C VAL A 151 -1.51 -8.37 -19.69
N LYS A 152 -1.46 -9.69 -19.46
CA LYS A 152 -0.36 -10.53 -19.98
C LYS A 152 -0.35 -10.55 -21.50
N VAL A 153 0.84 -10.52 -22.09
CA VAL A 153 1.00 -10.75 -23.54
C VAL A 153 0.39 -12.10 -23.92
N GLY A 154 -0.38 -12.12 -25.00
CA GLY A 154 -1.16 -13.27 -25.48
C GLY A 154 -2.56 -13.39 -24.89
N ARG A 155 -2.95 -12.55 -23.92
CA ARG A 155 -4.30 -12.51 -23.32
C ARG A 155 -5.11 -11.28 -23.69
N GLU A 156 -4.60 -10.45 -24.60
CA GLU A 156 -5.21 -9.18 -25.01
C GLU A 156 -6.62 -9.35 -25.56
N HIS A 157 -6.86 -10.43 -26.32
CA HIS A 157 -8.16 -10.75 -26.92
C HIS A 157 -9.28 -10.92 -25.87
N LEU A 158 -8.95 -11.39 -24.67
CA LEU A 158 -9.92 -11.60 -23.59
C LEU A 158 -10.57 -10.30 -23.12
N LEU A 159 -9.93 -9.15 -23.31
CA LEU A 159 -10.54 -7.85 -22.97
C LEU A 159 -11.78 -7.55 -23.82
N ALA A 160 -11.85 -8.06 -25.06
CA ALA A 160 -12.98 -7.88 -25.94
C ALA A 160 -14.02 -9.00 -25.81
N GLU A 161 -13.58 -10.19 -25.41
CA GLU A 161 -14.39 -11.41 -25.41
C GLU A 161 -14.99 -11.74 -24.04
N ASN A 162 -14.45 -11.19 -22.95
CA ASN A 162 -14.83 -11.54 -21.59
C ASN A 162 -14.98 -10.29 -20.71
N GLU A 163 -16.23 -9.95 -20.39
CA GLU A 163 -16.55 -8.79 -19.54
C GLU A 163 -16.02 -8.94 -18.10
N SER A 164 -15.97 -10.15 -17.55
CA SER A 164 -15.39 -10.39 -16.23
C SER A 164 -13.88 -10.13 -16.23
N PHE A 165 -13.18 -10.62 -17.26
CA PHE A 165 -11.75 -10.34 -17.46
C PHE A 165 -11.51 -8.84 -17.64
N LYS A 166 -12.31 -8.17 -18.48
CA LYS A 166 -12.21 -6.73 -18.68
C LYS A 166 -12.40 -5.95 -17.37
N LYS A 167 -13.41 -6.30 -16.56
CA LYS A 167 -13.65 -5.68 -15.25
C LYS A 167 -12.45 -5.85 -14.32
N GLU A 168 -11.91 -7.06 -14.19
CA GLU A 168 -10.76 -7.37 -13.32
C GLU A 168 -9.49 -6.58 -13.71
N TYR A 169 -9.21 -6.41 -15.01
CA TYR A 169 -7.99 -5.78 -15.52
C TYR A 169 -8.14 -4.25 -15.75
N THR A 170 -9.28 -3.67 -15.36
CA THR A 170 -9.53 -2.22 -15.41
C THR A 170 -9.94 -1.62 -14.07
N THR A 171 -10.18 -2.46 -13.06
CA THR A 171 -10.59 -2.03 -11.73
C THR A 171 -9.40 -2.03 -10.79
N MET A 172 -9.19 -0.92 -10.08
CA MET A 172 -8.21 -0.85 -9.00
C MET A 172 -8.68 -1.71 -7.84
N VAL A 173 -7.78 -2.57 -7.36
CA VAL A 173 -7.97 -3.32 -6.13
C VAL A 173 -7.00 -2.75 -5.08
N SER A 174 -7.48 -2.63 -3.86
CA SER A 174 -6.73 -2.02 -2.76
C SER A 174 -6.62 -2.98 -1.58
N TYR A 175 -5.45 -3.08 -0.97
CA TYR A 175 -5.20 -3.81 0.27
C TYR A 175 -4.57 -2.89 1.30
N PHE A 176 -4.81 -3.19 2.57
CA PHE A 176 -4.15 -2.49 3.66
C PHE A 176 -4.09 -3.34 4.92
N ASP A 177 -3.10 -3.04 5.76
CA ASP A 177 -2.86 -3.74 7.01
C ASP A 177 -3.03 -2.76 8.17
N LEU A 178 -3.75 -3.15 9.21
CA LEU A 178 -3.84 -2.41 10.47
C LEU A 178 -3.15 -3.21 11.57
N ASN A 179 -2.27 -2.55 12.33
CA ASN A 179 -1.55 -3.18 13.43
C ASN A 179 -2.16 -2.79 14.77
N PHE A 180 -2.40 -3.79 15.60
CA PHE A 180 -3.04 -3.67 16.90
C PHE A 180 -2.12 -4.20 18.00
N ILE A 181 -2.24 -3.65 19.20
CA ILE A 181 -1.67 -4.26 20.40
C ILE A 181 -2.79 -4.70 21.33
N LYS A 182 -2.54 -5.71 22.15
CA LYS A 182 -3.46 -6.12 23.20
C LYS A 182 -3.22 -5.29 24.47
N LYS A 183 -4.29 -4.74 25.06
CA LYS A 183 -4.24 -3.75 26.15
C LYS A 183 -3.42 -4.17 27.38
N ASP A 184 -3.55 -5.44 27.76
CA ASP A 184 -2.95 -5.98 28.99
C ASP A 184 -1.83 -6.99 28.69
N GLU A 185 -1.33 -7.04 27.46
CA GLU A 185 -0.24 -7.93 27.10
C GLU A 185 1.11 -7.30 27.45
N ALA A 186 1.89 -8.01 28.27
CA ALA A 186 3.24 -7.58 28.61
C ALA A 186 4.18 -7.73 27.40
N PRO A 187 5.08 -6.76 27.16
CA PRO A 187 6.13 -6.92 26.17
C PRO A 187 7.00 -8.15 26.42
N GLU A 188 7.51 -8.76 25.36
CA GLU A 188 8.47 -9.85 25.45
C GLU A 188 9.88 -9.33 25.74
N VAL A 189 10.53 -9.88 26.77
CA VAL A 189 11.93 -9.59 27.07
C VAL A 189 12.80 -10.71 26.52
N ARG A 190 13.64 -10.39 25.54
CA ARG A 190 14.63 -11.31 24.95
C ARG A 190 16.04 -10.75 25.17
N GLY A 191 16.66 -11.18 26.27
CA GLY A 191 17.96 -10.66 26.69
C GLY A 191 17.86 -9.19 27.13
N LYS A 192 18.54 -8.29 26.41
CA LYS A 192 18.50 -6.83 26.68
C LYS A 192 17.44 -6.09 25.86
N HIS A 193 16.72 -6.78 24.97
CA HIS A 193 15.73 -6.17 24.08
C HIS A 193 14.31 -6.42 24.59
N ILE A 194 13.48 -5.38 24.49
CA ILE A 194 12.05 -5.42 24.81
C ILE A 194 11.30 -5.34 23.48
N TRP A 195 10.38 -6.29 23.26
CA TRP A 195 9.57 -6.39 22.05
C TRP A 195 8.10 -6.22 22.39
N THR A 196 7.44 -5.27 21.73
CA THR A 196 5.99 -5.13 21.82
C THR A 196 5.33 -6.15 20.92
N ASN A 197 4.48 -7.01 21.49
CA ASN A 197 3.64 -7.91 20.71
C ASN A 197 2.56 -7.11 19.98
N TYR A 198 2.41 -7.37 18.69
CA TYR A 198 1.39 -6.75 17.86
C TYR A 198 0.76 -7.79 16.93
N TYR A 199 -0.45 -7.47 16.49
CA TYR A 199 -1.28 -8.31 15.63
C TYR A 199 -1.71 -7.51 14.42
N THR A 200 -1.54 -8.10 13.25
CA THR A 200 -1.92 -7.47 11.99
C THR A 200 -3.26 -8.03 11.53
N ALA A 201 -4.22 -7.14 11.26
CA ALA A 201 -5.42 -7.48 10.50
C ALA A 201 -5.27 -6.93 9.07
N SER A 202 -5.48 -7.80 8.09
CA SER A 202 -5.35 -7.48 6.67
C SER A 202 -6.73 -7.32 6.05
N PHE A 203 -6.85 -6.31 5.18
CA PHE A 203 -8.10 -5.94 4.56
C PHE A 203 -7.95 -5.76 3.05
N LYS A 204 -9.06 -5.94 2.34
CA LYS A 204 -9.20 -5.68 0.91
C LYS A 204 -10.42 -4.80 0.67
N ILE A 205 -10.29 -3.87 -0.27
CA ILE A 205 -11.45 -3.24 -0.92
C ILE A 205 -11.78 -4.08 -2.15
N ASP A 206 -13.00 -4.60 -2.21
CA ASP A 206 -13.49 -5.37 -3.35
C ASP A 206 -13.88 -4.47 -4.54
N GLU A 207 -14.34 -5.10 -5.62
CA GLU A 207 -14.78 -4.41 -6.84
C GLU A 207 -16.02 -3.52 -6.67
N ASN A 208 -16.76 -3.67 -5.56
CA ASN A 208 -17.93 -2.86 -5.22
C ASN A 208 -17.57 -1.70 -4.27
N GLY A 209 -16.30 -1.60 -3.86
CA GLY A 209 -15.84 -0.60 -2.91
C GLY A 209 -16.13 -0.96 -1.45
N GLU A 210 -16.49 -2.22 -1.18
CA GLU A 210 -16.74 -2.76 0.16
C GLU A 210 -15.45 -3.30 0.78
N ILE A 211 -15.28 -3.11 2.09
CA ILE A 211 -14.12 -3.57 2.83
C ILE A 211 -14.41 -4.93 3.49
N GLY A 212 -13.49 -5.87 3.29
CA GLY A 212 -13.50 -7.20 3.91
C GLY A 212 -12.12 -7.63 4.40
N PHE A 213 -12.08 -8.67 5.22
CA PHE A 213 -10.82 -9.33 5.62
C PHE A 213 -10.18 -10.05 4.44
N PHE A 214 -8.84 -10.15 4.46
CA PHE A 214 -8.03 -10.82 3.44
C PHE A 214 -6.96 -11.71 4.06
#